data_AF-A0A1G5QUE3-F1
#
_entry.id   AF-A0A1G5QUE3-F1
#
_cell.length_a   1.000
_cell.length_b   1.000
_cell.length_c   1.000
_cell.angle_alpha   90.00
_cell.angle_beta   90.00
_cell.angle_gamma   90.00
#
_symmetry.space_group_name_H-M   'P 1'
#
loop_
_entity.id
_entity.type
_entity.pdbx_description
1 polymer ?
#
loop_
_entity_poly.entity_id
_entity_poly.type
_entity_poly.pdbx_seq_one_letter_code
_entity_poly.pdbx_strand_id
1 'polypeptide(L)'
;MYYYSATTNAFYPVEWKQDYINAGSFPSDAVEVNEVVFIEFASSIPPEGKYRIAGKNGLPEWADIPSPTKEELQQQTKSYHYKMRWI
;
A
#
# COMPACT_ATOMS: atom_id res chain seq x y z
N MET A 1 -1.83 19.03 2.25
CA MET A 1 -0.87 18.26 3.08
C MET A 1 -1.54 16.99 3.57
N TYR A 2 -0.78 15.92 3.72
CA TYR A 2 -1.28 14.61 4.12
C TYR A 2 -0.46 14.08 5.28
N TYR A 3 -1.02 13.11 6.01
CA TYR A 3 -0.30 12.29 6.96
C TYR A 3 -0.21 10.87 6.43
N TYR A 4 0.96 10.25 6.49
CA TYR A 4 1.16 8.86 6.13
C TYR A 4 1.48 8.05 7.39
N SER A 5 0.82 6.89 7.56
CA SER A 5 1.15 5.93 8.61
C SER A 5 1.81 4.72 8.00
N ALA A 6 2.99 4.38 8.53
CA ALA A 6 3.72 3.19 8.15
C ALA A 6 3.00 1.90 8.61
N THR A 7 2.35 1.95 9.77
CA THR A 7 1.64 0.82 10.37
C THR A 7 0.43 0.41 9.55
N THR A 8 -0.36 1.38 9.08
CA THR A 8 -1.54 1.09 8.23
C THR A 8 -1.21 1.14 6.74
N ASN A 9 0.00 1.56 6.37
CA ASN A 9 0.42 1.86 5.00
C ASN A 9 -0.64 2.71 4.27
N ALA A 10 -1.17 3.73 4.96
CA ALA A 10 -2.29 4.54 4.48
C ALA A 10 -2.03 6.04 4.63
N PHE A 11 -2.72 6.82 3.79
CA PHE A 11 -2.67 8.27 3.82
C PHE A 11 -3.96 8.84 4.41
N TYR A 12 -3.81 9.89 5.20
CA TYR A 12 -4.87 10.58 5.91
C TYR A 12 -4.82 12.07 5.52
N PRO A 13 -5.86 12.61 4.89
CA PRO A 13 -5.92 14.03 4.56
C PRO A 13 -5.94 14.89 5.83
N VAL A 14 -5.19 16.00 5.83
CA VAL A 14 -5.16 16.93 6.97
C VAL A 14 -6.55 17.48 7.31
N GLU A 15 -7.41 17.66 6.30
CA GLU A 15 -8.77 18.16 6.45
C GLU A 15 -9.64 17.26 7.34
N TRP A 16 -9.40 15.95 7.34
CA TRP A 16 -10.16 14.98 8.14
C TRP A 16 -9.40 14.49 9.36
N LYS A 17 -8.22 15.05 9.65
CA LYS A 17 -7.38 14.66 10.79
C LYS A 17 -8.16 14.68 12.10
N GLN A 18 -8.93 15.75 12.34
CA GLN A 18 -9.69 15.89 13.58
C GLN A 18 -10.79 14.84 13.71
N ASP A 19 -11.45 14.48 12.61
CA ASP A 19 -12.47 13.42 12.62
C ASP A 19 -11.86 12.05 12.94
N TYR A 20 -10.69 11.74 12.38
CA TYR A 20 -9.96 10.51 12.72
C TYR A 20 -9.52 10.48 14.18
N ILE A 21 -9.09 11.62 14.74
CA ILE A 21 -8.73 11.73 16.17
C ILE A 21 -9.97 11.51 17.04
N ASN A 22 -11.09 12.16 16.71
CA ASN A 22 -12.34 12.02 17.44
C ASN A 22 -12.87 10.58 17.39
N ALA A 23 -12.67 9.88 16.27
CA ALA A 23 -13.01 8.47 16.09
C ALA A 23 -12.01 7.50 16.73
N GLY A 24 -10.87 7.98 17.24
CA GLY A 24 -9.79 7.13 17.76
C GLY A 24 -9.09 6.27 16.70
N SER A 25 -9.23 6.61 15.42
CA SER A 25 -8.64 5.88 14.29
C SER A 25 -7.41 6.55 13.69
N PHE A 26 -7.03 7.75 14.18
CA PHE A 26 -5.81 8.42 13.77
C PHE A 26 -4.58 7.69 14.33
N PRO A 27 -3.69 7.20 13.47
CA PRO A 27 -2.54 6.41 13.92
C PRO A 27 -1.46 7.29 14.58
N SER A 28 -0.80 6.76 15.61
CA SER A 28 0.24 7.48 16.37
C SER A 28 1.57 7.63 15.63
N ASP A 29 1.81 6.79 14.62
CA ASP A 29 2.98 6.82 13.75
C ASP A 29 2.74 7.64 12.47
N ALA A 30 1.66 8.42 12.42
CA ALA A 30 1.35 9.31 11.32
C ALA A 30 2.42 10.41 11.15
N VAL A 31 3.13 10.38 10.03
CA VAL A 31 4.13 11.38 9.64
C VAL A 31 3.54 12.34 8.63
N GLU A 32 3.78 13.64 8.81
CA GLU A 32 3.35 14.65 7.83
C GLU A 32 4.15 14.52 6.53
N VAL A 33 3.44 14.48 5.41
CA VAL A 33 4.00 14.39 4.07
C VAL A 33 3.36 15.43 3.14
N ASN A 34 4.14 15.87 2.16
CA ASN A 34 3.66 16.79 1.15
C ASN A 34 2.66 16.09 0.22
N GLU A 35 1.76 16.86 -0.40
CA GLU A 35 0.84 16.40 -1.43
C GLU A 35 1.56 15.71 -2.59
N VAL A 36 2.77 16.16 -2.96
CA VAL A 36 3.57 15.50 -4.00
C VAL A 36 3.83 14.02 -3.66
N VAL A 37 4.12 13.71 -2.40
CA VAL A 37 4.33 12.32 -1.94
C VAL A 37 3.02 11.54 -2.01
N PHE A 38 1.91 12.14 -1.59
CA PHE A 38 0.59 11.51 -1.73
C PHE A 38 0.25 11.21 -3.20
N ILE A 39 0.50 12.17 -4.10
CA ILE A 39 0.24 12.00 -5.53
C ILE A 39 1.10 10.87 -6.07
N GLU A 40 2.40 10.85 -5.78
CA GLU A 40 3.31 9.83 -6.28
C GLU A 40 2.94 8.42 -5.79
N PHE A 41 2.60 8.27 -4.50
CA PHE A 41 2.46 6.96 -3.87
C PHE A 41 1.02 6.48 -3.70
N ALA A 42 0.00 7.32 -3.82
CA ALA A 42 -1.40 6.94 -3.60
C ALA A 42 -2.35 7.30 -4.74
N SER A 43 -2.14 8.44 -5.40
CA SER A 43 -3.01 8.89 -6.51
C SER A 43 -2.52 8.40 -7.88
N SER A 44 -1.20 8.29 -8.06
CA SER A 44 -0.58 7.87 -9.31
C SER A 44 -0.57 6.35 -9.46
N ILE A 45 -0.49 5.90 -10.72
CA ILE A 45 -0.35 4.48 -11.05
C ILE A 45 0.99 3.98 -10.49
N PRO A 46 1.02 2.86 -9.74
CA PRO A 46 2.25 2.25 -9.29
C PRO A 46 3.20 1.93 -10.45
N PRO A 47 4.52 2.10 -10.29
CA PRO A 47 5.49 1.64 -11.28
C PRO A 47 5.33 0.14 -11.56
N GLU A 48 5.56 -0.27 -12.81
CA GLU A 48 5.44 -1.67 -13.22
C GLU A 48 6.34 -2.57 -12.35
N GLY A 49 5.76 -3.66 -11.85
CA GLY A 49 6.48 -4.60 -10.99
C GLY A 49 6.78 -4.07 -9.59
N LYS A 50 6.18 -2.94 -9.16
CA LYS A 50 6.38 -2.40 -7.82
C LYS A 50 5.07 -2.26 -7.05
N TYR A 51 5.18 -2.28 -5.72
CA TYR A 51 4.07 -2.02 -4.81
C TYR A 51 4.52 -1.11 -3.67
N ARG A 52 3.58 -0.31 -3.13
CA ARG A 52 3.88 0.63 -2.04
C ARG A 52 4.05 -0.15 -0.73
N ILE A 53 5.17 0.08 -0.07
CA ILE A 53 5.46 -0.40 1.28
C ILE A 53 5.69 0.76 2.23
N ALA A 54 5.60 0.45 3.52
CA ALA A 54 6.10 1.32 4.56
C ALA A 54 7.62 1.20 4.67
N GLY A 55 8.30 2.31 4.41
CA GLY A 55 9.73 2.46 4.52
C GLY A 55 10.23 2.43 5.96
N LYS A 56 11.52 2.17 6.15
CA LYS A 56 12.15 2.14 7.49
C LYS A 56 12.16 3.51 8.18
N ASN A 57 12.03 4.58 7.39
CA ASN A 57 11.94 5.96 7.84
C ASN A 57 10.50 6.39 8.18
N GLY A 58 9.52 5.48 8.09
CA GLY A 58 8.12 5.80 8.30
C GLY A 58 7.45 6.52 7.12
N LEU A 59 8.09 6.55 5.96
CA LEU A 59 7.57 7.15 4.72
C LEU A 59 7.22 6.05 3.71
N PRO A 60 6.36 6.34 2.71
CA PRO A 60 6.06 5.37 1.66
C PRO A 60 7.30 5.13 0.79
N GLU A 61 7.55 3.88 0.43
CA GLU A 61 8.61 3.47 -0.48
C GLU A 61 8.06 2.48 -1.52
N TRP A 62 8.65 2.42 -2.71
CA TRP A 62 8.31 1.41 -3.71
C TRP A 62 9.20 0.18 -3.54
N ALA A 63 8.60 -0.96 -3.22
CA ALA A 63 9.27 -2.25 -3.23
C ALA A 63 9.03 -2.99 -4.54
N ASP A 64 10.05 -3.72 -4.99
CA ASP A 64 9.91 -4.63 -6.13
C ASP A 64 9.04 -5.84 -5.73
N ILE A 65 8.06 -6.16 -6.56
CA ILE A 65 7.32 -7.40 -6.47
C ILE A 65 8.32 -8.51 -6.82
N PRO A 66 8.59 -9.47 -5.91
CA PRO A 66 9.47 -10.58 -6.23
C PRO A 66 8.93 -11.24 -7.48
N SER A 67 9.77 -11.39 -8.51
CA SER A 67 9.40 -12.15 -9.70
C SER A 67 8.91 -13.51 -9.22
N PRO A 68 7.69 -13.95 -9.61
CA PRO A 68 7.14 -15.18 -9.09
C PRO A 68 8.15 -16.30 -9.34
N THR A 69 8.61 -16.91 -8.27
CA THR A 69 9.56 -18.01 -8.36
C THR A 69 8.90 -19.12 -9.19
N LYS A 70 9.67 -19.95 -9.91
CA LYS A 70 9.12 -21.05 -10.74
C LYS A 70 8.10 -21.92 -9.98
N GLU A 71 8.24 -22.01 -8.66
CA GLU A 71 7.36 -22.71 -7.74
C GLU A 71 6.01 -22.01 -7.51
N GLU A 72 5.96 -20.67 -7.48
CA GLU A 72 4.72 -19.88 -7.35
C GLU A 72 3.90 -19.90 -8.65
N LEU A 73 4.56 -19.90 -9.82
CA LEU A 73 3.90 -20.10 -11.12
C LEU A 73 3.14 -21.43 -11.18
N GLN A 74 3.68 -22.48 -10.55
CA GLN A 74 3.00 -23.79 -10.48
C GLN A 74 1.78 -23.76 -9.56
N GLN A 75 1.81 -22.99 -8.46
CA GLN A 75 0.65 -22.83 -7.58
C GLN A 75 -0.45 -21.98 -8.21
N GLN A 76 -0.10 -20.89 -8.91
CA GLN A 76 -1.06 -20.11 -9.70
C GLN A 76 -1.69 -20.96 -10.82
N THR A 77 -0.89 -21.78 -11.53
CA THR A 77 -1.40 -22.71 -12.56
C THR A 77 -2.37 -23.74 -11.97
N LYS A 78 -2.07 -24.30 -10.79
CA LYS A 78 -2.96 -25.25 -10.09
C LYS A 78 -4.26 -24.58 -9.62
N SER A 79 -4.20 -23.34 -9.14
CA SER A 79 -5.37 -22.57 -8.73
C SER A 79 -6.31 -22.28 -9.91
N TYR A 80 -5.76 -21.86 -11.06
CA TYR A 80 -6.53 -21.67 -12.29
C TYR A 80 -7.11 -22.98 -12.84
N HIS A 81 -6.33 -24.07 -12.81
CA HIS A 81 -6.82 -25.37 -13.26
C HIS A 81 -7.95 -25.91 -12.38
N TYR A 82 -7.91 -25.66 -11.06
CA TYR A 82 -8.98 -26.06 -10.14
C TYR A 82 -10.24 -25.20 -10.33
N LYS A 83 -10.08 -23.89 -10.60
CA LYS A 83 -11.19 -22.95 -10.83
C LYS A 83 -11.93 -23.19 -12.16
N MET A 84 -11.24 -23.70 -13.18
CA MET A 84 -11.85 -24.06 -14.49
C MET A 84 -12.40 -25.49 -14.56
N ARG A 85 -12.22 -26.30 -13.51
CA ARG A 85 -12.64 -27.72 -13.49
C ARG A 85 -13.97 -27.97 -12.77
N TRP A 86 -14.59 -26.91 -12.25
CA TRP A 86 -15.90 -26.93 -11.58
C TRP A 86 -16.94 -25.99 -12.24
N ILE A 87 -16.74 -25.67 -13.52
CA ILE A 87 -17.75 -25.05 -14.40
C ILE A 87 -18.10 -26.00 -15.54
#